data_AF-A0A386Z7M2-F1
#
_entry.id   AF-A0A386Z7M2-F1
#
_cell.length_a   1.000
_cell.length_b   1.000
_cell.length_c   1.000
_cell.angle_alpha   90.00
_cell.angle_beta   90.00
_cell.angle_gamma   90.00
#
_symmetry.space_group_name_H-M   'P 1'
#
loop_
_entity.id
_entity.type
_entity.pdbx_description
1 polymer ?
#
loop_
_entity_poly.entity_id
_entity_poly.type
_entity_poly.pdbx_seq_one_letter_code
_entity_poly.pdbx_strand_id
1 'polypeptide(L)'
;MPLSVAVPTAHADAGLGGCAHGGVLSGTMIPGTGSAGQSIRREADVWGCASPFLPGVASGHFGAELPWNSLDAPSLGQFAWNDGSVSKVIGQPNGLWTIVAGPGNGHTFRFDLAGEMNVWWYHWNNSMPIDSVSFLE
;
A
#
# COMPACT_ATOMS: atom_id res chain seq x y z
N MET A 1 3.66 -26.04 -35.46
CA MET A 1 4.09 -24.72 -34.94
C MET A 1 3.48 -24.57 -33.55
N PRO A 2 4.23 -24.73 -32.45
CA PRO A 2 3.66 -24.48 -31.12
C PRO A 2 3.62 -22.95 -30.87
N LEU A 3 2.44 -22.44 -30.52
CA LEU A 3 2.28 -21.08 -29.99
C LEU A 3 2.90 -21.05 -28.59
N SER A 4 4.01 -20.33 -28.43
CA SER A 4 4.50 -19.93 -27.11
C SER A 4 3.62 -18.80 -26.60
N VAL A 5 2.80 -19.08 -25.58
CA VAL A 5 2.13 -18.04 -24.79
C VAL A 5 3.18 -17.43 -23.87
N ALA A 6 3.57 -16.18 -24.14
CA ALA A 6 4.38 -15.42 -23.21
C ALA A 6 3.52 -15.06 -22.00
N VAL A 7 3.84 -15.66 -20.85
CA VAL A 7 3.33 -15.21 -19.55
C VAL A 7 3.93 -13.82 -19.31
N PRO A 8 3.16 -12.80 -18.92
CA PRO A 8 3.76 -11.54 -18.50
C PRO A 8 4.58 -11.84 -17.24
N THR A 9 5.90 -11.67 -17.33
CA THR A 9 6.75 -11.60 -16.15
C THR A 9 6.36 -10.35 -15.38
N ALA A 10 5.51 -10.50 -14.37
CA ALA A 10 5.54 -9.57 -13.25
C ALA A 10 6.99 -9.54 -12.77
N HIS A 11 7.64 -8.37 -12.88
CA HIS A 11 8.92 -8.15 -12.22
C HIS A 11 8.67 -8.21 -10.72
N ALA A 12 8.74 -9.43 -10.17
CA ALA A 12 9.10 -9.62 -8.78
C ALA A 12 10.56 -9.19 -8.67
N ASP A 13 10.82 -8.09 -7.99
CA ASP A 13 12.14 -7.84 -7.41
C ASP A 13 12.38 -8.97 -6.39
N ALA A 14 12.88 -10.10 -6.89
CA ALA A 14 12.87 -11.41 -6.24
C ALA A 14 13.82 -11.53 -5.04
N GLY A 15 14.30 -10.42 -4.47
CA GLY A 15 15.26 -10.41 -3.37
C GLY A 15 14.71 -9.90 -2.04
N LEU A 16 13.75 -8.96 -2.07
CA LEU A 16 13.35 -8.20 -0.87
C LEU A 16 12.01 -8.64 -0.29
N GLY A 17 11.29 -9.50 -1.00
CA GLY A 17 10.03 -10.06 -0.56
C GLY A 17 8.93 -9.00 -0.39
N GLY A 18 7.94 -9.32 0.42
CA GLY A 18 6.73 -8.52 0.56
C GLY A 18 5.56 -9.39 0.99
N CYS A 19 4.33 -8.97 0.68
CA CYS A 19 3.11 -9.72 0.98
C CYS A 19 2.47 -10.23 -0.31
N ALA A 20 2.23 -11.54 -0.36
CA ALA A 20 1.72 -12.21 -1.55
C ALA A 20 0.28 -11.83 -1.91
N HIS A 21 -0.46 -11.28 -0.94
CA HIS A 21 -1.87 -10.95 -1.09
C HIS A 21 -2.23 -9.68 -0.33
N GLY A 22 -3.21 -8.94 -0.85
CA GLY A 22 -3.86 -7.86 -0.13
C GLY A 22 -5.38 -7.91 -0.24
N GLY A 23 -6.02 -7.20 0.69
CA GLY A 23 -7.44 -6.95 0.67
C GLY A 23 -7.79 -5.82 -0.30
N VAL A 24 -8.91 -5.16 -0.03
CA VAL A 24 -9.28 -3.96 -0.78
C VAL A 24 -8.86 -2.74 0.02
N LEU A 25 -8.16 -1.81 -0.60
CA LEU A 25 -7.85 -0.50 -0.04
C LEU A 25 -9.14 0.34 0.04
N SER A 26 -9.86 0.10 1.13
CA SER A 26 -11.12 0.73 1.47
C SER A 26 -10.90 2.23 1.73
N GLY A 27 -11.92 3.04 1.46
CA GLY A 27 -11.87 4.48 1.62
C GLY A 27 -13.05 4.98 2.41
N THR A 28 -12.79 5.72 3.47
CA THR A 28 -13.82 6.42 4.25
C THR A 28 -13.52 7.91 4.20
N MET A 29 -14.42 8.68 3.58
CA MET A 29 -14.32 10.14 3.58
C MET A 29 -14.43 10.65 5.01
N ILE A 30 -13.52 11.55 5.38
CA ILE A 30 -13.53 12.27 6.65
C ILE A 30 -13.92 13.72 6.33
N PRO A 31 -15.14 14.15 6.66
CA PRO A 31 -15.54 15.54 6.48
C PRO A 31 -14.68 16.45 7.33
N GLY A 32 -14.02 17.42 6.70
CA GLY A 32 -13.41 18.55 7.40
C GLY A 32 -14.37 19.73 7.51
N THR A 33 -14.24 20.53 8.57
CA THR A 33 -14.89 21.84 8.70
C THR A 33 -13.87 22.95 8.53
N GLY A 34 -14.17 23.98 7.72
CA GLY A 34 -13.30 25.15 7.54
C GLY A 34 -12.09 24.91 6.61
N SER A 35 -10.99 25.63 6.84
CA SER A 35 -9.80 25.66 5.97
C SER A 35 -9.00 24.34 5.90
N ALA A 36 -9.34 23.36 6.73
CA ALA A 36 -8.62 22.08 6.83
C ALA A 36 -8.84 21.16 5.60
N GLY A 37 -9.84 21.46 4.76
CA GLY A 37 -10.19 20.61 3.62
C GLY A 37 -10.77 19.25 4.05
N GLN A 38 -11.29 18.50 3.08
CA GLN A 38 -11.73 17.12 3.32
C GLN A 38 -10.52 16.18 3.23
N SER A 39 -10.54 15.06 3.96
CA SER A 39 -9.57 13.99 3.82
C SER A 39 -10.26 12.65 3.57
N ILE A 40 -9.50 11.65 3.15
CA ILE A 40 -9.96 10.27 3.07
C ILE A 40 -9.03 9.38 3.87
N ARG A 41 -9.61 8.53 4.73
CA ARG A 41 -8.88 7.45 5.38
C ARG A 41 -8.90 6.22 4.50
N ARG A 42 -7.73 5.64 4.30
CA ARG A 42 -7.49 4.45 3.49
C ARG A 42 -6.94 3.34 4.34
N GLU A 43 -7.56 2.18 4.27
CA GLU A 43 -7.21 1.03 5.09
C GLU A 43 -7.27 -0.26 4.28
N ALA A 44 -6.32 -1.15 4.52
CA ALA A 44 -6.26 -2.47 3.91
C ALA A 44 -5.48 -3.47 4.78
N ASP A 45 -5.87 -4.74 4.70
CA ASP A 45 -5.08 -5.84 5.23
C ASP A 45 -4.22 -6.48 4.15
N VAL A 46 -3.06 -7.01 4.53
CA VAL A 46 -2.18 -7.80 3.67
C VAL A 46 -1.72 -9.05 4.40
N TRP A 47 -1.46 -10.13 3.66
CA TRP A 47 -1.04 -11.41 4.25
C TRP A 47 -0.15 -12.21 3.30
N GLY A 48 0.40 -13.31 3.84
CA GLY A 48 1.45 -14.05 3.14
C GLY A 48 2.74 -13.23 3.06
N CYS A 49 3.02 -12.44 4.09
CA CYS A 49 4.20 -11.61 4.15
C CYS A 49 5.44 -12.47 4.43
N ALA A 50 6.48 -12.25 3.63
CA ALA A 50 7.80 -12.81 3.80
C ALA A 50 8.81 -11.82 3.24
N SER A 51 9.58 -11.18 4.12
CA SER A 51 10.62 -10.23 3.74
C SER A 51 11.78 -10.31 4.75
N PRO A 52 13.05 -10.20 4.30
CA PRO A 52 14.19 -10.06 5.20
C PRO A 52 14.11 -8.81 6.10
N PHE A 53 13.31 -7.80 5.73
CA PHE A 53 13.13 -6.58 6.52
C PHE A 53 12.14 -6.73 7.67
N LEU A 54 11.29 -7.75 7.61
CA LEU A 54 10.23 -8.04 8.57
C LEU A 54 10.26 -9.52 8.97
N PRO A 55 11.36 -10.01 9.59
CA PRO A 55 11.50 -11.42 9.92
C PRO A 55 10.42 -11.85 10.92
N GLY A 56 9.64 -12.88 10.58
CA GLY A 56 8.57 -13.42 11.42
C GLY A 56 7.21 -12.72 11.27
N VAL A 57 7.13 -11.65 10.47
CA VAL A 57 5.86 -11.00 10.12
C VAL A 57 5.20 -11.75 8.97
N ALA A 58 3.95 -12.14 9.15
CA ALA A 58 3.15 -12.89 8.16
C ALA A 58 1.97 -12.09 7.59
N SER A 59 1.56 -11.02 8.27
CA SER A 59 0.46 -10.15 7.84
C SER A 59 0.57 -8.77 8.49
N GLY A 60 -0.19 -7.82 7.97
CA GLY A 60 -0.31 -6.49 8.58
C GLY A 60 -1.52 -5.72 8.10
N HIS A 61 -1.84 -4.66 8.83
CA HIS A 61 -2.90 -3.72 8.54
C HIS A 61 -2.31 -2.35 8.20
N PHE A 62 -2.55 -1.89 6.97
CA PHE A 62 -2.18 -0.57 6.49
C PHE A 62 -3.28 0.44 6.78
N GLY A 63 -2.90 1.64 7.22
CA GLY A 63 -3.79 2.78 7.37
C GLY A 63 -3.11 4.09 7.02
N ALA A 64 -3.73 4.94 6.21
CA ALA A 64 -3.25 6.28 5.90
C ALA A 64 -4.40 7.28 5.76
N GLU A 65 -4.12 8.55 6.03
CA GLU A 65 -5.05 9.65 5.77
C GLU A 65 -4.48 10.55 4.68
N LEU A 66 -5.27 10.75 3.62
CA LEU A 66 -4.86 11.45 2.41
C LEU A 66 -5.71 12.71 2.23
N PRO A 67 -5.13 13.83 1.80
CA PRO A 67 -5.90 14.98 1.38
C PRO A 67 -6.85 14.61 0.23
N TRP A 68 -8.11 15.03 0.34
CA TRP A 68 -9.11 14.73 -0.68
C TRP A 68 -8.71 15.30 -2.04
N ASN A 69 -8.84 14.50 -3.09
CA ASN A 69 -8.61 14.91 -4.48
C ASN A 69 -7.22 15.51 -4.76
N SER A 70 -6.20 15.09 -4.00
CA SER A 70 -4.80 15.42 -4.27
C SER A 70 -4.04 14.15 -4.57
N LEU A 71 -3.40 14.02 -5.73
CA LEU A 71 -2.60 12.82 -6.07
C LEU A 71 -1.12 12.96 -5.72
N ASP A 72 -0.69 14.18 -5.38
CA ASP A 72 0.74 14.49 -5.22
C ASP A 72 1.09 14.95 -3.80
N ALA A 73 0.10 15.13 -2.92
CA ALA A 73 0.36 15.54 -1.55
C ALA A 73 1.03 14.41 -0.75
N PRO A 74 2.21 14.66 -0.16
CA PRO A 74 2.83 13.73 0.77
C PRO A 74 1.87 13.46 1.94
N SER A 75 1.68 12.20 2.25
CA SER A 75 0.74 11.75 3.27
C SER A 75 1.41 10.82 4.26
N LEU A 76 0.91 10.81 5.49
CA LEU A 76 1.38 9.94 6.55
C LEU A 76 0.47 8.72 6.67
N GLY A 77 1.08 7.59 6.98
CA GLY A 77 0.38 6.37 7.29
C GLY A 77 1.13 5.51 8.28
N GLN A 78 0.59 4.33 8.52
CA GLN A 78 1.17 3.32 9.37
C GLN A 78 0.85 1.92 8.88
N PHE A 79 1.71 0.99 9.25
CA PHE A 79 1.53 -0.44 9.10
C PHE A 79 1.60 -1.08 10.48
N ALA A 80 0.49 -1.67 10.93
CA ALA A 80 0.46 -2.47 12.14
C ALA A 80 0.67 -3.94 11.77
N TRP A 81 1.78 -4.52 12.19
CA TRP A 81 2.16 -5.89 11.85
C TRP A 81 1.56 -6.90 12.84
N ASN A 82 1.43 -8.16 12.41
CA ASN A 82 0.82 -9.21 13.23
C ASN A 82 1.63 -9.59 14.49
N ASP A 83 2.92 -9.23 14.54
CA ASP A 83 3.76 -9.39 15.73
C ASP A 83 3.57 -8.27 16.77
N GLY A 84 2.69 -7.31 16.49
CA GLY A 84 2.39 -6.15 17.34
C GLY A 84 3.28 -4.93 17.10
N SER A 85 4.28 -5.04 16.22
CA SER A 85 5.14 -3.91 15.86
C SER A 85 4.42 -2.96 14.88
N VAL A 86 4.89 -1.71 14.81
CA VAL A 86 4.30 -0.68 13.94
C VAL A 86 5.39 0.04 13.14
N SER A 87 5.18 0.14 11.84
CA SER A 87 6.00 0.93 10.91
C SER A 87 5.26 2.21 10.53
N LYS A 88 5.89 3.37 10.67
CA LYS A 88 5.36 4.66 10.17
C LYS A 88 5.83 4.88 8.75
N VAL A 89 4.94 5.39 7.90
CA VAL A 89 5.24 5.56 6.48
C VAL A 89 4.91 6.95 5.97
N ILE A 90 5.64 7.40 4.96
CA ILE A 90 5.33 8.57 4.13
C ILE A 90 5.16 8.08 2.70
N GLY A 91 4.14 8.56 2.01
CA GLY A 91 3.91 8.19 0.62
C GLY A 91 3.00 9.17 -0.10
N GLN A 92 2.67 8.81 -1.33
CA GLN A 92 1.73 9.53 -2.16
C GLN A 92 0.64 8.57 -2.66
N PRO A 93 -0.48 9.11 -3.17
CA PRO A 93 -1.49 8.38 -3.92
C PRO A 93 -1.01 7.78 -5.26
N ASN A 94 0.13 7.09 -5.27
CA ASN A 94 0.67 6.29 -6.38
C ASN A 94 1.01 4.85 -5.97
N GLY A 95 0.69 4.46 -4.73
CA GLY A 95 0.95 3.11 -4.21
C GLY A 95 2.36 2.93 -3.63
N LEU A 96 3.21 3.94 -3.66
CA LEU A 96 4.57 3.91 -3.10
C LEU A 96 4.59 4.56 -1.71
N TRP A 97 5.19 3.84 -0.76
CA TRP A 97 5.27 4.25 0.63
C TRP A 97 6.63 3.89 1.20
N THR A 98 7.32 4.88 1.78
CA THR A 98 8.60 4.71 2.44
C THR A 98 8.41 4.62 3.94
N ILE A 99 9.00 3.61 4.57
CA ILE A 99 9.01 3.46 6.02
C ILE A 99 10.02 4.45 6.60
N VAL A 100 9.55 5.35 7.46
CA VAL A 100 10.36 6.40 8.09
C VAL A 100 10.65 6.15 9.57
N ALA A 101 9.97 5.16 10.17
CA ALA A 101 10.26 4.67 11.50
C ALA A 101 9.68 3.27 11.72
N GLY A 102 10.30 2.47 12.59
CA GLY A 102 9.85 1.10 12.92
C GLY A 102 10.56 0.01 12.09
N PRO A 103 10.04 -1.23 12.09
CA PRO A 103 10.59 -2.32 11.28
C PRO A 103 10.63 -1.98 9.79
N GLY A 104 11.71 -2.34 9.10
CA GLY A 104 11.92 -1.98 7.68
C GLY A 104 12.20 -0.51 7.42
N ASN A 105 12.59 0.28 8.44
CA ASN A 105 12.94 1.70 8.27
C ASN A 105 13.97 1.94 7.16
N GLY A 106 13.73 2.96 6.34
CA GLY A 106 14.55 3.32 5.20
C GLY A 106 14.14 2.64 3.90
N HIS A 107 13.30 1.60 3.96
CA HIS A 107 12.84 0.88 2.77
C HIS A 107 11.50 1.40 2.26
N THR A 108 11.33 1.30 0.95
CA THR A 108 10.07 1.61 0.27
C THR A 108 9.34 0.31 -0.03
N PHE A 109 8.02 0.34 0.02
CA PHE A 109 7.19 -0.71 -0.54
C PHE A 109 6.20 -0.13 -1.55
N ARG A 110 5.80 -0.98 -2.48
CA ARG A 110 4.78 -0.69 -3.48
C ARG A 110 3.58 -1.59 -3.27
N PHE A 111 2.40 -1.01 -3.29
CA PHE A 111 1.17 -1.77 -3.53
C PHE A 111 1.07 -2.08 -5.02
N ASP A 112 1.07 -3.35 -5.37
CA ASP A 112 0.71 -3.81 -6.70
C ASP A 112 -0.83 -3.93 -6.73
N LEU A 113 -1.47 -3.02 -7.45
CA LEU A 113 -2.93 -2.88 -7.47
C LEU A 113 -3.52 -3.52 -8.73
N ALA A 114 -4.71 -4.11 -8.61
CA ALA A 114 -5.42 -4.75 -9.72
C ALA A 114 -5.94 -3.75 -10.78
N GLY A 115 -5.79 -2.45 -10.55
CA GLY A 115 -6.22 -1.38 -11.43
C GLY A 115 -5.39 -0.12 -11.25
N GLU A 116 -5.48 0.78 -12.24
CA GLU A 116 -4.76 2.05 -12.22
C GLU A 116 -5.31 2.99 -11.16
N MET A 117 -4.42 3.57 -10.35
CA MET A 117 -4.79 4.60 -9.38
C MET A 117 -4.95 5.96 -10.06
N ASN A 118 -6.19 6.28 -10.40
CA ASN A 118 -6.59 7.57 -10.97
C ASN A 118 -7.59 8.28 -10.05
N VAL A 119 -7.88 9.56 -10.31
CA VAL A 119 -8.73 10.43 -9.47
C VAL A 119 -10.05 9.82 -9.01
N TRP A 120 -10.68 8.94 -9.81
CA TRP A 120 -11.96 8.32 -9.47
C TRP A 120 -11.90 7.43 -8.24
N TRP A 121 -10.72 6.94 -7.89
CA TRP A 121 -10.52 6.13 -6.70
C TRP A 121 -10.97 6.83 -5.41
N TYR A 122 -10.89 8.16 -5.34
CA TYR A 122 -11.40 8.94 -4.21
C TYR A 122 -12.90 8.75 -4.01
N HIS A 123 -13.65 8.56 -5.08
CA HIS A 123 -15.11 8.62 -5.09
C HIS A 123 -15.80 7.28 -4.84
N TRP A 124 -15.06 6.16 -4.85
CA TRP A 124 -15.63 4.83 -4.70
C TRP A 124 -15.06 4.11 -3.48
N ASN A 125 -15.98 3.67 -2.62
CA ASN A 125 -15.62 2.76 -1.54
C ASN A 125 -15.17 1.43 -2.16
N ASN A 126 -14.08 0.87 -1.66
CA ASN A 126 -13.53 -0.42 -2.09
C ASN A 126 -13.05 -0.46 -3.56
N SER A 127 -12.46 0.63 -4.04
CA SER A 127 -12.10 0.78 -5.46
C SER A 127 -10.72 0.23 -5.86
N MET A 128 -9.95 -0.32 -4.93
CA MET A 128 -8.55 -0.68 -5.16
C MET A 128 -8.21 -2.02 -4.51
N PRO A 129 -8.48 -3.15 -5.18
CA PRO A 129 -7.95 -4.44 -4.77
C PRO A 129 -6.42 -4.42 -4.85
N ILE A 130 -5.77 -4.93 -3.81
CA ILE A 130 -4.32 -5.09 -3.76
C ILE A 130 -4.01 -6.53 -4.16
N ASP A 131 -3.25 -6.71 -5.23
CA ASP A 131 -2.78 -8.03 -5.64
C ASP A 131 -1.64 -8.49 -4.73
N SER A 132 -0.66 -7.62 -4.51
CA SER A 132 0.50 -7.87 -3.65
C SER A 132 1.09 -6.58 -3.09
N VAL A 133 2.02 -6.75 -2.15
CA VAL A 133 2.94 -5.69 -1.70
C VAL A 133 4.35 -6.17 -1.95
N SER A 134 5.18 -5.32 -2.55
CA SER A 134 6.58 -5.61 -2.84
C SER A 134 7.48 -4.59 -2.16
N PHE A 135 8.50 -5.05 -1.42
CA PHE A 135 9.57 -4.17 -0.95
C PHE A 135 10.52 -3.84 -2.09
N LEU A 136 10.95 -2.58 -2.13
CA LEU A 136 11.86 -2.02 -3.13
C LEU A 136 13.21 -1.67 -2.48
N GLU A 137 14.27 -1.66 -3.29
CA GLU A 137 15.63 -1.25 -2.89
C GLU A 137 15.70 0.24 -2.49
#